data_AF-A0A268TEC0-F1
#
_entry.id   AF-A0A268TEC0-F1
#
_cell.length_a   1.000
_cell.length_b   1.000
_cell.length_c   1.000
_cell.angle_alpha   90.00
_cell.angle_beta   90.00
_cell.angle_gamma   90.00
#
_symmetry.space_group_name_H-M   'P 1'
#
loop_
_entity.id
_entity.type
_entity.pdbx_description
1 polymer ?
#
loop_
_entity_poly.entity_id
_entity_poly.type
_entity_poly.pdbx_seq_one_letter_code
_entity_poly.pdbx_strand_id
1 'polypeptide(L)'
;MQEIKNSFLMVFHRLGYLELGLFLGIFIVFLIIFTLGLWFYPKKILSNFLFLLSFLTLISPPFVLQYLMQEKIYKIHISYHKVSPLVYADAFLVDVDVQNIGKATINKCLVSINVSGVKNKNWLARIKNAMYPQKVFTHLFRTKIKVNQTQHLLFMFDNYDYKNNPYTLNIDCF
;
A
#
# COMPACT_ATOMS: atom_id res chain seq x y z
N MET A 1 -0.86 -16.17 17.71
CA MET A 1 -2.09 -15.39 17.95
C MET A 1 -1.86 -13.87 17.98
N GLN A 2 -0.80 -13.37 18.64
CA GLN A 2 -0.51 -11.92 18.72
C GLN A 2 -0.14 -11.29 17.36
N GLU A 3 0.56 -12.01 16.48
CA GLU A 3 0.90 -11.46 15.14
C GLU A 3 -0.33 -11.22 14.24
N ILE A 4 -1.32 -12.12 14.25
CA ILE A 4 -2.55 -11.96 13.47
C ILE A 4 -3.32 -10.72 13.94
N LYS A 5 -3.38 -10.50 15.27
CA LYS A 5 -4.06 -9.34 15.86
C LYS A 5 -3.37 -8.03 15.48
N ASN A 6 -2.04 -8.02 15.43
CA ASN A 6 -1.25 -6.86 15.00
C ASN A 6 -1.43 -6.59 13.50
N SER A 7 -1.47 -7.63 12.65
CA SER A 7 -1.76 -7.49 11.23
C SER A 7 -3.16 -6.94 10.98
N PHE A 8 -4.18 -7.41 11.71
CA PHE A 8 -5.54 -6.87 11.62
C PHE A 8 -5.62 -5.40 12.06
N LEU A 9 -4.99 -5.04 13.18
CA LEU A 9 -4.94 -3.65 13.64
C LEU A 9 -4.22 -2.73 12.66
N MET A 10 -3.18 -3.22 11.98
CA MET A 10 -2.45 -2.48 10.95
C MET A 10 -3.31 -2.24 9.70
N VAL A 11 -4.12 -3.22 9.29
CA VAL A 11 -5.10 -3.07 8.21
C VAL A 11 -6.19 -2.06 8.58
N PHE A 12 -6.74 -2.12 9.80
CA PHE A 12 -7.73 -1.15 10.26
C PHE A 12 -7.19 0.27 10.37
N HIS A 13 -5.91 0.45 10.73
CA HIS A 13 -5.30 1.78 10.77
C HIS A 13 -4.97 2.32 9.36
N ARG A 14 -4.91 1.44 8.35
CA ARG A 14 -4.75 1.79 6.94
C ARG A 14 -6.09 2.20 6.29
N LEU A 15 -7.20 1.62 6.75
CA LEU A 15 -8.57 1.91 6.29
C LEU A 15 -9.00 3.34 6.64
N GLY A 16 -8.67 4.28 5.75
CA GLY A 16 -9.10 5.67 5.82
C GLY A 16 -10.57 5.84 5.45
N TYR A 17 -11.17 6.96 5.87
CA TYR A 17 -12.54 7.35 5.48
C TYR A 17 -12.73 7.36 3.95
N LEU A 18 -11.68 7.72 3.20
CA LEU A 18 -11.69 7.71 1.73
C LEU A 18 -11.79 6.30 1.15
N GLU A 19 -11.12 5.31 1.73
CA GLU A 19 -11.18 3.91 1.26
C GLU A 19 -12.57 3.32 1.47
N LEU A 20 -13.17 3.59 2.65
CA LEU A 20 -14.56 3.21 2.93
C LEU A 20 -15.54 3.88 1.97
N GLY A 21 -15.35 5.18 1.68
CA GLY A 21 -16.19 5.91 0.72
C GLY A 21 -16.11 5.32 -0.69
N LEU A 22 -14.91 4.99 -1.17
CA LEU A 22 -14.70 4.36 -2.47
C LEU A 22 -15.32 2.96 -2.53
N PHE A 23 -15.12 2.14 -1.49
CA PHE A 23 -15.71 0.82 -1.41
C PHE A 23 -17.24 0.88 -1.46
N LEU A 24 -17.84 1.78 -0.69
CA LEU A 24 -19.29 1.99 -0.67
C LEU A 24 -19.80 2.51 -2.03
N GLY A 25 -19.04 3.38 -2.70
CA GLY A 25 -19.34 3.81 -4.07
C GLY A 25 -19.37 2.67 -5.08
N ILE A 26 -18.37 1.78 -5.06
CA ILE A 26 -18.34 0.59 -5.94
C ILE A 26 -19.51 -0.35 -5.62
N PHE A 27 -19.85 -0.50 -4.34
CA PHE A 27 -20.99 -1.31 -3.91
C PHE A 27 -22.33 -0.74 -4.42
N ILE A 28 -22.51 0.57 -4.41
CA ILE A 28 -23.70 1.22 -4.99
C ILE A 28 -23.77 0.97 -6.51
N VAL A 29 -22.64 1.11 -7.23
CA VAL A 29 -22.58 0.82 -8.67
C VAL A 29 -22.97 -0.62 -8.96
N PHE A 30 -22.48 -1.57 -8.15
CA PHE A 30 -22.88 -2.96 -8.22
C PHE A 30 -24.40 -3.13 -8.07
N LEU A 31 -25.02 -2.51 -7.05
CA LEU A 31 -26.47 -2.58 -6.84
C LEU A 31 -27.26 -2.01 -8.02
N ILE A 32 -26.80 -0.91 -8.61
CA ILE A 32 -27.43 -0.30 -9.79
C ILE A 32 -27.38 -1.26 -10.98
N ILE A 33 -26.21 -1.84 -11.27
CA ILE A 33 -26.05 -2.79 -12.39
C ILE A 33 -26.90 -4.05 -12.16
N PHE A 34 -26.94 -4.53 -10.92
CA PHE A 34 -27.71 -5.71 -10.53
C PHE A 34 -29.23 -5.49 -10.69
N THR A 35 -29.73 -4.36 -10.19
CA THR A 35 -31.15 -3.99 -10.31
C THR A 35 -31.56 -3.71 -11.76
N LEU A 36 -30.69 -3.10 -12.57
CA LEU A 36 -30.88 -2.97 -14.02
C LEU A 36 -30.95 -4.34 -14.71
N GLY A 37 -30.11 -5.30 -14.30
CA GLY A 37 -30.13 -6.67 -14.81
C GLY A 37 -31.46 -7.39 -14.58
N LEU A 38 -32.07 -7.16 -13.41
CA LEU A 38 -33.41 -7.64 -13.05
C LEU A 38 -34.52 -6.95 -13.85
N TRP A 39 -34.44 -5.63 -14.07
CA TRP A 39 -35.43 -4.91 -14.86
C TRP A 39 -35.46 -5.39 -16.32
N PHE A 40 -34.30 -5.65 -16.90
CA PHE A 40 -34.16 -6.13 -18.29
C PHE A 40 -34.36 -7.63 -18.47
N TYR A 41 -34.89 -8.35 -17.48
CA TYR A 41 -35.20 -9.77 -17.55
C TYR A 41 -35.95 -10.24 -18.81
N PRO A 42 -36.94 -9.50 -19.39
CA PRO A 42 -37.61 -9.95 -20.61
C PRO A 42 -36.67 -10.09 -21.82
N LYS A 43 -35.54 -9.40 -21.84
CA LYS A 43 -34.49 -9.54 -22.86
C LYS A 43 -33.38 -10.46 -22.34
N LYS A 44 -33.61 -11.78 -22.44
CA LYS A 44 -32.73 -12.85 -21.91
C LYS A 44 -31.23 -12.65 -22.18
N ILE A 45 -30.84 -12.23 -23.38
CA ILE A 45 -29.43 -12.01 -23.75
C ILE A 45 -28.84 -10.81 -23.01
N LEU A 46 -29.58 -9.70 -22.93
CA LEU A 46 -29.11 -8.46 -22.33
C LEU A 46 -29.04 -8.59 -20.80
N SER A 47 -30.02 -9.26 -20.19
CA SER A 47 -30.03 -9.55 -18.75
C SER A 47 -28.82 -10.40 -18.34
N ASN A 48 -28.50 -11.47 -19.09
CA ASN A 48 -27.38 -12.33 -18.76
C ASN A 48 -26.02 -11.60 -18.84
N PHE A 49 -25.85 -10.69 -19.81
CA PHE A 49 -24.66 -9.85 -19.91
C PHE A 49 -24.51 -8.89 -18.72
N LEU A 50 -25.62 -8.24 -18.30
CA LEU A 50 -25.62 -7.36 -17.13
C LEU A 50 -25.32 -8.10 -15.82
N PHE A 51 -25.85 -9.32 -15.66
CA PHE A 51 -25.54 -10.16 -14.51
C PHE A 51 -24.07 -10.53 -14.44
N LEU A 52 -23.48 -10.93 -15.58
CA LEU A 52 -22.04 -11.24 -15.65
C LEU A 52 -21.18 -10.01 -15.30
N LEU A 53 -21.57 -8.82 -15.80
CA LEU A 53 -20.91 -7.56 -15.48
C LEU A 53 -21.02 -7.19 -13.98
N SER A 54 -22.15 -7.50 -13.33
CA SER A 54 -22.31 -7.29 -11.89
C SER A 54 -21.34 -8.15 -11.07
N PHE A 55 -21.14 -9.41 -11.46
CA PHE A 55 -20.17 -10.30 -10.82
C PHE A 55 -18.73 -9.81 -10.96
N LEU A 56 -18.36 -9.35 -12.15
CA LEU A 56 -17.06 -8.71 -12.38
C LEU A 56 -16.88 -7.47 -11.48
N THR A 57 -17.92 -6.65 -11.36
CA THR A 57 -17.88 -5.46 -10.50
C THR A 57 -17.69 -5.82 -9.03
N LEU A 58 -18.26 -6.93 -8.56
CA LEU A 58 -18.11 -7.41 -7.18
C LEU A 58 -16.69 -7.92 -6.86
N ILE A 59 -15.98 -8.47 -7.84
CA ILE A 59 -14.61 -9.00 -7.68
C ILE A 59 -13.56 -7.91 -7.91
N SER A 60 -13.92 -6.84 -8.63
CA SER A 60 -13.05 -5.70 -8.91
C SER A 60 -12.56 -4.85 -7.71
N PRO A 61 -13.23 -4.76 -6.53
CA PRO A 61 -12.87 -3.81 -5.49
C PRO A 61 -11.40 -3.88 -5.03
N PRO A 62 -10.79 -5.03 -4.70
CA PRO A 62 -9.39 -5.06 -4.24
C PRO A 62 -8.42 -4.46 -5.27
N PHE A 63 -8.66 -4.71 -6.56
CA PHE A 63 -7.80 -4.21 -7.63
C PHE A 63 -8.03 -2.73 -7.91
N VAL A 64 -9.30 -2.32 -8.02
CA VAL A 64 -9.68 -0.94 -8.32
C VAL A 64 -9.29 0.00 -7.19
N LEU A 65 -9.49 -0.41 -5.93
CA LEU A 65 -9.06 0.38 -4.77
C LEU A 65 -7.53 0.52 -4.79
N GLN A 66 -6.79 -0.58 -4.92
CA GLN A 66 -5.32 -0.52 -4.91
C GLN A 66 -4.79 0.43 -6.00
N TYR A 67 -5.35 0.33 -7.21
CA TYR A 67 -4.99 1.19 -8.34
C TYR A 67 -5.29 2.67 -8.09
N LEU A 68 -6.51 2.99 -7.64
CA LEU A 68 -6.91 4.37 -7.35
C LEU A 68 -6.07 4.98 -6.21
N MET A 69 -5.77 4.19 -5.18
CA MET A 69 -5.00 4.67 -4.05
C MET A 69 -3.56 4.97 -4.42
N GLN A 70 -2.87 4.03 -5.08
CA GLN A 70 -1.45 4.16 -5.40
C GLN A 70 -1.19 5.19 -6.51
N GLU A 71 -2.04 5.24 -7.53
CA GLU A 71 -1.73 6.02 -8.73
C GLU A 71 -2.43 7.37 -8.83
N LYS A 72 -3.61 7.53 -8.18
CA LYS A 72 -4.40 8.76 -8.29
C LYS A 72 -4.45 9.57 -7.00
N ILE A 73 -4.71 8.92 -5.86
CA ILE A 73 -5.05 9.63 -4.62
C ILE A 73 -3.79 9.98 -3.83
N TYR A 74 -2.94 9.00 -3.54
CA TYR A 74 -1.72 9.16 -2.73
C TYR A 74 -0.45 8.91 -3.55
N LYS A 75 -0.43 9.38 -4.79
CA LYS A 75 0.77 9.27 -5.63
C LYS A 75 1.92 10.04 -5.00
N ILE A 76 2.94 9.33 -4.55
CA ILE A 76 4.17 9.92 -4.01
C ILE A 76 5.31 9.77 -4.99
N HIS A 77 6.17 10.78 -5.01
CA HIS A 77 7.48 10.70 -5.63
C HIS A 77 8.53 10.75 -4.55
N ILE A 78 9.46 9.81 -4.59
CA ILE A 78 10.46 9.60 -3.56
C ILE A 78 11.82 9.86 -4.20
N SER A 79 12.56 10.84 -3.69
CA SER A 79 13.94 11.11 -4.09
C SER A 79 14.88 10.67 -2.98
N TYR A 80 15.74 9.69 -3.26
CA TYR A 80 16.66 9.11 -2.28
C TYR A 80 17.98 9.88 -2.28
N HIS A 81 18.32 10.52 -1.15
CA HIS A 81 19.62 11.17 -0.99
C HIS A 81 20.64 10.19 -0.42
N LYS A 82 20.30 9.54 0.68
CA LYS A 82 21.19 8.57 1.33
C LYS A 82 20.39 7.51 2.08
N VAL A 83 20.55 6.26 1.66
CA VAL A 83 19.92 5.11 2.33
C VAL A 83 21.03 4.09 2.58
N SER A 84 21.47 3.97 3.83
CA SER A 84 22.57 3.07 4.17
C SER A 84 22.60 2.70 5.66
N PRO A 85 22.98 1.45 5.99
CA PRO A 85 23.34 1.11 7.36
C PRO A 85 24.56 1.95 7.79
N LEU A 86 24.54 2.51 9.00
CA LEU A 86 25.71 3.22 9.54
C LEU A 86 26.82 2.21 9.84
N VAL A 87 28.04 2.54 9.40
CA VAL A 87 29.22 1.68 9.60
C VAL A 87 29.62 1.62 11.07
N TYR A 88 29.51 2.74 11.78
CA TYR A 88 30.02 2.93 13.15
C TYR A 88 28.96 2.88 14.25
N ALA A 89 27.69 2.68 13.90
CA ALA A 89 26.59 2.54 14.84
C ALA A 89 25.66 1.41 14.40
N ASP A 90 24.97 0.75 15.33
CA ASP A 90 23.93 -0.24 15.03
C ASP A 90 22.63 0.47 14.65
N ALA A 91 22.72 1.35 13.66
CA ALA A 91 21.64 2.19 13.19
C ALA A 91 21.55 2.20 11.66
N PHE A 92 20.36 2.43 11.13
CA PHE A 92 20.11 2.55 9.69
C PHE A 92 19.63 3.95 9.34
N LEU A 93 20.35 4.66 8.46
CA LEU A 93 19.98 6.00 8.02
C LEU A 93 19.10 5.95 6.79
N VAL A 94 17.98 6.66 6.85
CA VAL A 94 17.08 6.91 5.71
C VAL A 94 16.98 8.42 5.54
N ASP A 95 17.57 8.93 4.47
CA ASP A 95 17.52 10.32 4.07
C ASP A 95 16.85 10.45 2.71
N VAL A 96 15.62 10.98 2.73
CA VAL A 96 14.67 10.90 1.62
C VAL A 96 13.80 12.15 1.55
N ASP A 97 13.66 12.68 0.33
CA ASP A 97 12.63 13.67 0.02
C ASP A 97 11.37 12.98 -0.47
N VAL A 98 10.26 13.20 0.23
CA VAL A 98 8.94 12.71 -0.17
C VAL A 98 8.13 13.88 -0.72
N GLN A 99 7.81 13.81 -2.01
CA GLN A 99 6.95 14.77 -2.68
C GLN A 99 5.55 14.18 -2.89
N ASN A 100 4.53 14.91 -2.46
CA ASN A 100 3.14 14.54 -2.73
C ASN A 100 2.72 15.05 -4.11
N ILE A 101 2.61 14.15 -5.11
CA ILE A 101 2.09 14.46 -6.45
C ILE A 101 0.61 14.00 -6.56
N GLY A 102 0.05 13.48 -5.46
CA GLY A 102 -1.32 13.02 -5.38
C GLY A 102 -2.33 14.15 -5.34
N LYS A 103 -3.61 13.78 -5.36
CA LYS A 103 -4.72 14.73 -5.25
C LYS A 103 -5.17 14.98 -3.81
N ALA A 104 -4.73 14.16 -2.87
CA ALA A 104 -5.09 14.25 -1.46
C ALA A 104 -3.89 14.66 -0.60
N THR A 105 -4.16 15.35 0.51
CA THR A 105 -3.15 15.64 1.53
C THR A 105 -2.81 14.35 2.27
N ILE A 106 -1.53 14.02 2.32
CA ILE A 106 -1.01 12.87 3.07
C ILE A 106 -0.91 13.27 4.53
N ASN A 107 -1.38 12.42 5.45
CA ASN A 107 -1.35 12.69 6.89
C ASN A 107 -0.48 11.70 7.67
N LYS A 108 -0.23 10.53 7.08
CA LYS A 108 0.56 9.46 7.68
C LYS A 108 1.46 8.84 6.61
N CYS A 109 2.68 8.53 6.99
CA CYS A 109 3.59 7.74 6.16
C CYS A 109 4.13 6.57 6.97
N LEU A 110 4.09 5.40 6.38
CA LEU A 110 4.59 4.16 6.95
C LEU A 110 5.86 3.79 6.18
N VAL A 111 7.00 3.83 6.88
CA VAL A 111 8.28 3.41 6.33
C VAL A 111 8.56 2.02 6.84
N SER A 112 8.70 1.07 5.92
CA SER A 112 9.04 -0.33 6.21
C SER A 112 10.40 -0.68 5.62
N ILE A 113 11.28 -1.21 6.46
CA ILE A 113 12.54 -1.83 6.03
C ILE A 113 12.37 -3.33 6.14
N ASN A 114 12.41 -4.01 5.00
CA ASN A 114 12.33 -5.46 4.90
C ASN A 114 13.74 -6.02 4.72
N VAL A 115 14.21 -6.77 5.71
CA VAL A 115 15.50 -7.48 5.62
C VAL A 115 15.29 -8.80 4.91
N SER A 116 15.97 -8.98 3.78
CA SER A 116 15.94 -10.24 3.02
C SER A 116 16.97 -11.22 3.58
N GLY A 117 16.52 -12.43 3.94
CA GLY A 117 17.37 -13.44 4.57
C GLY A 117 18.27 -14.22 3.60
N VAL A 118 18.12 -14.03 2.29
CA VAL A 118 18.84 -14.80 1.26
C VAL A 118 19.57 -13.84 0.32
N LYS A 119 20.91 -13.90 0.30
CA LYS A 119 21.78 -13.17 -0.65
C LYS A 119 21.68 -13.68 -2.10
N ASN A 120 21.05 -14.84 -2.31
CA ASN A 120 21.06 -15.54 -3.58
C ASN A 120 20.01 -14.98 -4.58
N LYS A 121 20.45 -14.70 -5.82
CA LYS A 121 19.68 -14.03 -6.89
C LYS A 121 18.64 -14.92 -7.60
N ASN A 122 18.37 -16.12 -7.12
CA ASN A 122 17.42 -17.02 -7.77
C ASN A 122 15.99 -16.45 -7.72
N TRP A 123 15.25 -16.54 -8.83
CA TRP A 123 13.86 -16.05 -8.98
C TRP A 123 12.93 -16.53 -7.85
N LEU A 124 13.03 -17.80 -7.47
CA LEU A 124 12.25 -18.39 -6.38
C LEU A 124 12.59 -17.79 -5.01
N ALA A 125 13.88 -17.48 -4.77
CA ALA A 125 14.31 -16.83 -3.55
C ALA A 125 13.81 -15.38 -3.48
N ARG A 126 13.69 -14.68 -4.62
CA ARG A 126 13.14 -13.32 -4.70
C ARG A 126 11.66 -13.29 -4.32
N ILE A 127 10.87 -14.27 -4.79
CA ILE A 127 9.45 -14.38 -4.43
C ILE A 127 9.29 -14.74 -2.95
N LYS A 128 10.08 -15.70 -2.45
CA LYS A 128 10.06 -16.10 -1.04
C LYS A 128 10.39 -14.92 -0.12
N ASN A 129 11.41 -14.14 -0.47
CA ASN A 129 11.81 -12.96 0.30
C ASN A 129 10.77 -11.82 0.21
N ALA A 130 10.01 -11.71 -0.89
CA ALA A 130 8.92 -10.74 -1.02
C ALA A 130 7.70 -11.10 -0.18
N MET A 131 7.36 -12.39 -0.06
CA MET A 131 6.24 -12.84 0.77
C MET A 131 6.57 -13.00 2.26
N TYR A 132 7.80 -13.42 2.57
CA TYR A 132 8.26 -13.67 3.94
C TYR A 132 9.63 -13.02 4.17
N PRO A 133 9.67 -11.69 4.40
CA PRO A 133 10.90 -11.03 4.84
C PRO A 133 11.31 -11.58 6.23
N GLN A 134 12.62 -11.62 6.49
CA GLN A 134 13.15 -12.24 7.72
C GLN A 134 12.89 -11.36 8.94
N LYS A 135 12.94 -10.04 8.78
CA LYS A 135 12.49 -9.04 9.75
C LYS A 135 11.95 -7.82 9.02
N VAL A 136 10.90 -7.24 9.59
CA VAL A 136 10.27 -6.02 9.12
C VAL A 136 10.37 -4.99 10.22
N PHE A 137 11.07 -3.89 9.95
CA PHE A 137 11.06 -2.72 10.82
C PHE A 137 10.07 -1.72 10.25
N THR A 138 8.98 -1.47 10.96
CA THR A 138 7.95 -0.51 10.54
C THR A 138 7.94 0.67 11.49
N HIS A 139 7.97 1.88 10.93
CA HIS A 139 7.74 3.10 11.68
C HIS A 139 6.62 3.91 11.02
N LEU A 140 5.62 4.28 11.83
CA LEU A 140 4.50 5.10 11.41
C LEU A 140 4.75 6.55 11.80
N PHE A 141 4.86 7.41 10.80
CA PHE A 141 5.06 8.84 10.94
C PHE A 141 3.76 9.58 10.67
N ARG A 142 3.45 10.57 11.50
CA ARG A 142 2.31 11.47 11.32
C ARG A 142 2.82 12.80 10.79
N THR A 143 3.06 12.89 9.49
CA THR A 143 3.47 14.12 8.82
C THR A 143 2.39 14.55 7.85
N LYS A 144 2.04 15.84 7.88
CA LYS A 144 1.07 16.42 6.94
C LYS A 144 1.81 16.98 5.74
N ILE A 145 1.74 16.28 4.60
CA ILE A 145 2.32 16.73 3.32
C ILE A 145 1.17 17.17 2.42
N LYS A 146 1.02 18.48 2.21
CA LYS A 146 -0.01 19.00 1.29
C LYS A 146 0.34 18.64 -0.16
N VAL A 147 -0.66 18.73 -1.03
CA VAL A 147 -0.50 18.48 -2.47
C VAL A 147 0.59 19.38 -3.04
N ASN A 148 1.47 18.80 -3.87
CA ASN A 148 2.65 19.41 -4.49
C ASN A 148 3.73 19.90 -3.53
N GLN A 149 3.68 19.55 -2.25
CA GLN A 149 4.75 19.85 -1.31
C GLN A 149 5.76 18.71 -1.24
N THR A 150 7.03 19.08 -1.15
CA THR A 150 8.14 18.19 -0.85
C THR A 150 8.50 18.36 0.61
N GLN A 151 8.60 17.24 1.34
CA GLN A 151 9.09 17.23 2.70
C GLN A 151 10.34 16.38 2.78
N HIS A 152 11.41 16.99 3.31
CA HIS A 152 12.65 16.30 3.62
C HIS A 152 12.48 15.50 4.90
N LEU A 153 12.81 14.21 4.83
CA LEU A 153 12.64 13.28 5.91
C LEU A 153 13.98 12.57 6.19
N LEU A 154 14.54 12.83 7.37
CA LEU A 154 15.77 12.21 7.85
C LEU A 154 15.45 11.33 9.06
N PHE A 155 15.79 10.05 8.99
CA PHE A 155 15.53 9.10 10.06
C PHE A 155 16.69 8.17 10.33
N MET A 156 16.76 7.72 11.59
CA MET A 156 17.65 6.67 12.05
C MET A 156 16.81 5.59 12.72
N PHE A 157 16.98 4.34 12.29
CA PHE A 157 16.43 3.17 12.98
C PHE A 157 17.52 2.62 13.87
N ASP A 158 17.32 2.69 15.19
CA ASP A 158 18.25 2.12 16.17
C ASP A 158 18.07 0.59 16.24
N ASN A 159 19.14 -0.10 16.63
CA ASN A 159 19.20 -1.56 16.79
C ASN A 159 19.06 -2.35 15.46
N TYR A 160 19.74 -1.88 14.41
CA TYR A 160 19.81 -2.57 13.11
C TYR A 160 21.04 -3.49 13.02
N ASP A 161 20.88 -4.73 13.48
CA ASP A 161 21.95 -5.75 13.48
C ASP A 161 22.24 -6.38 12.10
N TYR A 162 21.49 -6.01 11.07
CA TYR A 162 21.48 -6.70 9.76
C TYR A 162 22.32 -5.99 8.70
N LYS A 163 23.49 -5.44 9.09
CA LYS A 163 24.37 -4.61 8.23
C LYS A 163 24.78 -5.28 6.91
N ASN A 164 24.94 -6.61 6.92
CA ASN A 164 25.44 -7.39 5.78
C ASN A 164 24.35 -8.05 4.92
N ASN A 165 23.07 -7.80 5.21
CA ASN A 165 21.95 -8.42 4.51
C ASN A 165 21.35 -7.46 3.48
N PRO A 166 20.90 -7.96 2.31
CA PRO A 166 20.15 -7.14 1.37
C PRO A 166 18.85 -6.67 2.01
N TYR A 167 18.53 -5.38 1.83
CA TYR A 167 17.33 -4.76 2.36
C TYR A 167 16.48 -4.17 1.22
N THR A 168 15.17 -4.14 1.42
CA THR A 168 14.25 -3.37 0.57
C THR A 168 13.51 -2.36 1.43
N LEU A 169 13.48 -1.11 0.96
CA LEU A 169 12.82 -0.01 1.64
C LEU A 169 11.52 0.31 0.92
N ASN A 170 10.42 0.22 1.65
CA ASN A 170 9.08 0.54 1.17
C ASN A 170 8.54 1.73 1.97
N ILE A 171 8.11 2.78 1.28
CA ILE A 171 7.42 3.92 1.89
C ILE A 171 6.00 3.94 1.36
N ASP A 172 5.03 3.75 2.23
CA ASP A 172 3.60 3.83 1.92
C ASP A 172 2.99 5.02 2.67
N CYS A 173 2.45 6.00 1.95
CA CYS A 173 1.85 7.21 2.53
C CYS A 173 0.34 7.27 2.27
N PHE A 174 -0.43 7.73 3.27
CA PHE A 174 -1.91 7.75 3.29
C PHE A 174 -2.51 8.86 4.18
#